data_AF-A0A0F5PQH1-F1
#
_entry.id   AF-A0A0F5PQH1-F1
#
_cell.length_a   1.000
_cell.length_b   1.000
_cell.length_c   1.000
_cell.angle_alpha   90.00
_cell.angle_beta   90.00
_cell.angle_gamma   90.00
#
_symmetry.space_group_name_H-M   'P 1'
#
loop_
_entity.id
_entity.type
_entity.pdbx_description
1 polymer ?
#
loop_
_entity_poly.entity_id
_entity_poly.type
_entity_poly.pdbx_seq_one_letter_code
_entity_poly.pdbx_strand_id
1 'polypeptide(L)'
;MRVATKYAHLFTLTNDTGIFQHSLYSIPDPSKGYTTDDNARAAIAATMLYQVYREEVYLSLLRRYLSFLIYAQNEEGFFRNFMNYNREFTEKKGSEDCFGRSLWALGYLLNVPFSDESYHNVAIRLLEKALFNVKKLYSLRGEGLFINRTFSYLQFRGF
;
A
#
# COMPACT_ATOMS: atom_id res chain seq x y z
N MET A 1 -13.27 -20.09 11.05
CA MET A 1 -12.36 -19.92 9.91
C MET A 1 -10.93 -20.16 10.41
N ARG A 2 -10.29 -21.28 10.03
CA ARG A 2 -8.89 -21.54 10.40
C ARG A 2 -8.00 -20.73 9.46
N VAL A 3 -7.60 -19.54 9.88
CA VAL A 3 -6.50 -18.82 9.22
C VAL A 3 -5.28 -19.74 9.31
N ALA A 4 -4.66 -20.05 8.18
CA ALA A 4 -3.43 -20.84 8.16
C ALA A 4 -2.43 -20.21 9.14
N THR A 5 -1.97 -20.99 10.13
CA THR A 5 -1.07 -20.56 11.22
C THR A 5 0.15 -19.80 10.71
N LYS A 6 0.57 -20.05 9.47
CA LYS A 6 1.70 -19.42 8.80
C LYS A 6 1.57 -17.89 8.63
N TYR A 7 0.35 -17.34 8.52
CA TYR A 7 0.14 -15.90 8.28
C TYR A 7 -0.63 -15.19 9.40
N ALA A 8 -0.82 -15.87 10.54
CA ALA A 8 -1.57 -15.32 11.68
C ALA A 8 -1.02 -13.96 12.14
N HIS A 9 0.30 -13.75 12.09
CA HIS A 9 0.92 -12.48 12.46
C HIS A 9 0.40 -11.28 11.66
N LEU A 10 0.14 -11.44 10.36
CA LEU A 10 -0.37 -10.35 9.53
C LEU A 10 -1.75 -9.87 10.00
N PHE A 11 -2.59 -10.83 10.42
CA PHE A 11 -3.91 -10.55 10.99
C PHE A 11 -3.80 -9.96 12.39
N THR A 12 -2.90 -10.46 13.24
CA THR A 12 -2.67 -9.92 14.59
C THR A 12 -2.20 -8.48 14.55
N LEU A 13 -1.33 -8.12 13.60
CA LEU A 13 -0.78 -6.77 13.46
C LEU A 13 -1.69 -5.82 12.68
N THR A 14 -2.88 -6.25 12.26
CA THR A 14 -3.78 -5.44 11.42
C THR A 14 -5.13 -5.25 12.09
N ASN A 15 -5.57 -4.00 12.15
CA ASN A 15 -6.93 -3.66 12.58
C ASN A 15 -7.76 -3.06 11.43
N ASP A 16 -8.83 -2.37 11.77
CA ASP A 16 -9.72 -1.69 10.82
C ASP A 16 -9.06 -0.50 10.10
N THR A 17 -7.94 0.02 10.61
CA THR A 17 -7.19 1.15 10.03
C THR A 17 -6.12 0.66 9.05
N GLY A 18 -5.32 -0.32 9.46
CA GLY A 18 -4.16 -0.78 8.70
C GLY A 18 -3.26 -1.66 9.56
N ILE A 19 -2.03 -1.90 9.07
CA ILE A 19 -1.01 -2.64 9.82
C ILE A 19 -0.20 -1.71 10.74
N PHE A 20 0.01 -2.12 12.00
CA PHE A 20 0.85 -1.41 12.95
C PHE A 20 2.32 -1.40 12.52
N GLN A 21 3.01 -0.28 12.77
CA GLN A 21 4.44 -0.14 12.42
C GLN A 21 5.35 -1.05 13.27
N HIS A 22 5.01 -1.19 14.55
CA HIS A 22 5.85 -1.89 15.52
C HIS A 22 5.03 -2.84 16.39
N SER A 23 5.74 -3.80 16.98
CA SER A 23 5.22 -4.76 17.92
C SER A 23 6.26 -5.03 19.00
N LEU A 24 5.78 -5.32 20.22
CA LEU A 24 6.59 -5.97 21.24
C LEU A 24 6.43 -7.47 21.08
N TYR A 25 7.45 -8.11 20.52
CA TYR A 25 7.36 -9.48 20.00
C TYR A 25 6.22 -9.61 18.97
N SER A 26 5.21 -10.44 19.23
CA SER A 26 4.04 -10.64 18.37
C SER A 26 2.85 -9.75 18.72
N ILE A 27 2.97 -8.92 19.77
CA ILE A 27 1.88 -8.06 20.24
C ILE A 27 2.05 -6.67 19.64
N PRO A 28 1.05 -6.13 18.91
CA PRO A 28 1.14 -4.81 18.33
C PRO A 28 1.47 -3.75 19.39
N ASP A 29 2.23 -2.71 19.03
CA ASP A 29 2.49 -1.55 19.86
C ASP A 29 1.72 -0.33 19.30
N PRO A 30 0.50 -0.06 19.81
CA PRO A 30 -0.31 1.07 19.36
C PRO A 30 0.37 2.43 19.53
N SER A 31 1.32 2.56 20.46
CA SER A 31 2.00 3.84 20.71
C SER A 31 2.82 4.34 19.53
N LYS A 32 3.15 3.44 18.58
CA LYS A 32 3.88 3.77 17.36
C LYS A 32 2.97 4.06 16.16
N GLY A 33 1.68 3.76 16.27
CA GLY A 33 0.73 3.98 15.19
C GLY A 33 1.03 3.17 13.94
N TYR A 34 0.95 3.82 12.79
CA TYR A 34 0.99 3.20 11.47
C TYR A 34 1.92 3.97 10.54
N THR A 35 2.44 3.27 9.54
CA THR A 35 3.11 3.93 8.43
C THR A 35 2.59 3.49 7.08
N THR A 36 2.67 4.40 6.12
CA THR A 36 2.38 4.08 4.72
C THR A 36 3.37 3.08 4.14
N ASP A 37 4.65 3.10 4.53
CA ASP A 37 5.62 2.11 4.06
C ASP A 37 5.29 0.68 4.50
N ASP A 38 4.75 0.48 5.70
CA ASP A 38 4.26 -0.82 6.17
C ASP A 38 2.95 -1.21 5.50
N ASN A 39 2.00 -0.28 5.40
CA ASN A 39 0.71 -0.55 4.73
C ASN A 39 0.88 -0.84 3.24
N ALA A 40 1.81 -0.18 2.55
CA ALA A 40 2.13 -0.48 1.15
C ALA A 40 2.71 -1.90 0.99
N ARG A 41 3.63 -2.30 1.86
CA ARG A 41 4.17 -3.67 1.85
C ARG A 41 3.12 -4.71 2.20
N ALA A 42 2.24 -4.39 3.15
CA ALA A 42 1.15 -5.27 3.53
C ALA A 42 0.11 -5.41 2.41
N ALA A 43 -0.14 -4.37 1.61
CA ALA A 43 -0.96 -4.44 0.40
C ALA A 43 -0.36 -5.41 -0.64
N ILE A 44 0.96 -5.35 -0.87
CA ILE A 44 1.66 -6.32 -1.74
C ILE A 44 1.47 -7.73 -1.18
N ALA A 45 1.73 -7.94 0.12
CA ALA A 45 1.60 -9.25 0.75
C ALA A 45 0.17 -9.81 0.65
N ALA A 46 -0.86 -8.99 0.91
CA ALA A 46 -2.26 -9.39 0.76
C ALA A 46 -2.60 -9.75 -0.69
N THR A 47 -2.06 -9.00 -1.66
CA THR A 47 -2.24 -9.27 -3.09
C THR A 47 -1.58 -10.59 -3.49
N MET A 48 -0.35 -10.85 -3.02
CA MET A 48 0.36 -12.12 -3.22
C MET A 48 -0.40 -13.31 -2.62
N LEU A 49 -0.88 -13.16 -1.39
CA LEU A 49 -1.65 -14.21 -0.71
C LEU A 49 -2.96 -14.49 -1.43
N TYR A 50 -3.68 -13.45 -1.87
CA TYR A 50 -4.87 -13.63 -2.67
C TYR A 50 -4.57 -14.32 -4.01
N GLN A 51 -3.48 -13.96 -4.69
CA GLN A 51 -3.10 -14.59 -5.95
C GLN A 51 -2.91 -16.12 -5.81
N VAL A 52 -2.33 -16.56 -4.70
CA VAL A 52 -2.05 -17.98 -4.40
C VAL A 52 -3.30 -18.72 -3.90
N TYR A 53 -4.00 -18.16 -2.91
CA TYR A 53 -5.04 -18.86 -2.17
C TYR A 53 -6.46 -18.54 -2.63
N ARG A 54 -6.67 -17.37 -3.26
CA ARG A 54 -7.97 -16.90 -3.75
C ARG A 54 -9.07 -16.80 -2.68
N GLU A 55 -8.68 -16.54 -1.43
CA GLU A 55 -9.61 -16.43 -0.30
C GLU A 55 -10.00 -14.98 0.01
N GLU A 56 -11.27 -14.78 0.38
CA GLU A 56 -11.86 -13.47 0.71
C GLU A 56 -11.20 -12.77 1.91
N VAL A 57 -10.57 -13.56 2.79
CA VAL A 57 -9.86 -13.05 3.96
C VAL A 57 -8.65 -12.18 3.55
N TYR A 58 -7.99 -12.50 2.45
CA TYR A 58 -6.87 -11.72 1.92
C TYR A 58 -7.34 -10.49 1.15
N LEU A 59 -8.49 -10.57 0.46
CA LEU A 59 -9.15 -9.37 -0.08
C LEU A 59 -9.58 -8.41 1.01
N SER A 60 -10.05 -8.92 2.15
CA SER A 60 -10.39 -8.09 3.31
C SER A 60 -9.18 -7.33 3.86
N LEU A 61 -8.00 -7.95 3.90
CA LEU A 61 -6.75 -7.27 4.23
C LEU A 61 -6.37 -6.23 3.17
N LEU A 62 -6.44 -6.61 1.89
CA LEU A 62 -6.12 -5.71 0.79
C LEU A 62 -6.98 -4.44 0.82
N ARG A 63 -8.29 -4.58 1.08
CA ARG A 63 -9.21 -3.43 1.23
C ARG A 63 -8.79 -2.48 2.35
N ARG A 64 -8.35 -3.01 3.50
CA ARG A 64 -7.85 -2.19 4.63
C ARG A 64 -6.61 -1.41 4.22
N TYR A 65 -5.63 -2.08 3.62
CA TYR A 65 -4.38 -1.43 3.23
C TYR A 65 -4.61 -0.41 2.10
N LEU A 66 -5.48 -0.69 1.13
CA LEU A 66 -5.88 0.28 0.11
C LEU A 66 -6.63 1.47 0.72
N SER A 67 -7.52 1.24 1.68
CA SER A 67 -8.20 2.32 2.41
C SER A 67 -7.19 3.22 3.12
N PHE A 68 -6.16 2.64 3.74
CA PHE A 68 -5.06 3.39 4.33
C PHE A 68 -4.31 4.23 3.28
N LEU A 69 -3.94 3.63 2.12
CA LEU A 69 -3.25 4.36 1.05
C LEU A 69 -4.10 5.49 0.46
N ILE A 70 -5.41 5.28 0.31
CA ILE A 70 -6.37 6.31 -0.12
C ILE A 70 -6.31 7.49 0.87
N TYR A 71 -6.37 7.20 2.17
CA TYR A 71 -6.34 8.25 3.19
C TYR A 71 -4.96 8.91 3.32
N ALA A 72 -3.88 8.17 3.07
CA ALA A 72 -2.51 8.67 3.10
C ALA A 72 -2.20 9.66 1.98
N GLN A 73 -2.80 9.50 0.80
CA GLN A 73 -2.54 10.37 -0.34
C GLN A 73 -3.12 11.77 -0.11
N ASN A 74 -2.26 12.78 -0.08
CA ASN A 74 -2.64 14.18 0.07
C ASN A 74 -3.16 14.76 -1.25
N GLU A 75 -3.66 16.00 -1.23
CA GLU A 75 -4.20 16.70 -2.41
C GLU A 75 -3.17 16.87 -3.53
N GLU A 76 -1.91 17.08 -3.18
CA GLU A 76 -0.80 17.19 -4.12
C GLU A 76 -0.42 15.86 -4.78
N GLY A 77 -0.91 14.72 -4.28
CA GLY A 77 -0.63 13.38 -4.81
C GLY A 77 0.54 12.64 -4.16
N PHE A 78 1.19 13.24 -3.16
CA PHE A 78 2.16 12.55 -2.30
C PHE A 78 1.46 11.72 -1.22
N PHE A 79 2.16 10.74 -0.67
CA PHE A 79 1.67 9.97 0.46
C PHE A 79 2.31 10.46 1.76
N ARG A 80 1.48 10.81 2.74
CA ARG A 80 1.93 11.02 4.14
C ARG A 80 2.34 9.66 4.69
N ASN A 81 3.40 9.57 5.50
CA ASN A 81 3.88 8.29 6.02
C ASN A 81 3.35 8.02 7.43
N PHE A 82 3.64 8.88 8.39
CA PHE A 82 3.40 8.60 9.81
C PHE A 82 1.98 8.99 10.25
N MET A 83 1.23 8.01 10.74
CA MET A 83 -0.09 8.20 11.33
C MET A 83 -0.09 7.74 12.79
N ASN A 84 -0.52 8.60 13.70
CA ASN A 84 -0.64 8.26 15.11
C ASN A 84 -1.82 7.29 15.38
N TYR A 85 -1.93 6.78 16.61
CA TYR A 85 -3.03 5.87 16.96
C TYR A 85 -4.42 6.52 16.91
N ASN A 86 -4.50 7.85 17.06
CA ASN A 86 -5.72 8.64 16.89
C ASN A 86 -6.13 8.82 15.42
N ARG A 87 -5.42 8.18 14.49
CA ARG A 87 -5.64 8.21 13.04
C ARG A 87 -5.39 9.57 12.40
N GLU A 88 -4.45 10.32 12.97
CA GLU A 88 -4.03 11.61 12.45
C GLU A 88 -2.62 11.48 11.85
N PHE A 89 -2.45 11.95 10.62
CA PHE A 89 -1.13 12.05 10.03
C PHE A 89 -0.33 13.17 10.69
N THR A 90 0.89 12.87 11.14
CA THR A 90 1.76 13.82 11.84
C THR A 90 2.57 14.69 10.89
N GLU A 91 2.48 14.45 9.58
CA GLU A 91 3.20 15.17 8.54
C GLU A 91 2.30 15.50 7.34
N LYS A 92 2.66 16.55 6.60
CA LYS A 92 1.93 16.98 5.39
C LYS A 92 2.32 16.20 4.14
N LYS A 93 3.54 15.67 4.10
CA LYS A 93 4.14 14.94 2.99
C LYS A 93 5.17 13.96 3.55
N GLY A 94 5.11 12.69 3.12
CA GLY A 94 6.08 11.67 3.50
C GLY A 94 7.35 11.68 2.64
N SER A 95 8.25 10.76 2.93
CA SER A 95 9.52 10.59 2.23
C SER A 95 9.37 10.05 0.80
N GLU A 96 10.41 10.19 -0.02
CA GLU A 96 10.46 9.57 -1.35
C GLU A 96 10.40 8.03 -1.27
N ASP A 97 10.91 7.41 -0.20
CA ASP A 97 10.85 5.96 0.01
C ASP A 97 9.40 5.49 0.25
N CYS A 98 8.65 6.21 1.10
CA CYS A 98 7.21 5.99 1.30
C CYS A 98 6.44 6.12 -0.03
N PHE A 99 6.76 7.16 -0.80
CA PHE A 99 6.15 7.40 -2.10
C PHE A 99 6.43 6.25 -3.08
N GLY A 100 7.70 5.86 -3.24
CA GLY A 100 8.11 4.76 -4.12
C GLY A 100 7.49 3.41 -3.74
N ARG A 101 7.40 3.09 -2.45
CA ARG A 101 6.72 1.87 -1.98
C ARG A 101 5.22 1.88 -2.26
N SER A 102 4.57 3.03 -2.12
CA SER A 102 3.15 3.18 -2.46
C SER A 102 2.93 2.93 -3.95
N LEU A 103 3.74 3.53 -4.82
CA LEU A 103 3.70 3.29 -6.26
C LEU A 103 3.95 1.82 -6.62
N TRP A 104 4.92 1.17 -5.97
CA TRP A 104 5.21 -0.24 -6.18
C TRP A 104 4.03 -1.13 -5.78
N ALA A 105 3.39 -0.87 -4.64
CA ALA A 105 2.24 -1.63 -4.19
C ALA A 105 1.06 -1.53 -5.16
N LEU A 106 0.74 -0.31 -5.62
CA LEU A 106 -0.34 -0.06 -6.57
C LEU A 106 -0.02 -0.70 -7.93
N GLY A 107 1.21 -0.55 -8.43
CA GLY A 107 1.65 -1.17 -9.67
C GLY A 107 1.64 -2.71 -9.60
N TYR A 108 2.07 -3.30 -8.48
CA TYR A 108 2.01 -4.74 -8.27
C TYR A 108 0.57 -5.25 -8.32
N LEU A 109 -0.35 -4.56 -7.63
CA LEU A 109 -1.78 -4.87 -7.65
C LEU A 109 -2.32 -4.90 -9.08
N LEU A 110 -1.94 -3.94 -9.94
CA LEU A 110 -2.41 -3.91 -11.33
C LEU A 110 -2.02 -5.15 -12.15
N ASN A 111 -0.99 -5.88 -11.73
CA ASN A 111 -0.54 -7.09 -12.43
C ASN A 111 -1.24 -8.37 -11.96
N VAL A 112 -2.14 -8.29 -10.98
CA VAL A 112 -2.88 -9.44 -10.46
C VAL A 112 -4.34 -9.37 -10.94
N PRO A 113 -4.90 -10.48 -11.47
CA PRO A 113 -6.31 -10.52 -11.84
C PRO A 113 -7.17 -10.63 -10.58
N PHE A 114 -8.16 -9.74 -10.49
CA PHE A 114 -9.22 -9.73 -9.49
C PHE A 114 -10.57 -9.90 -10.20
N SER A 115 -11.53 -10.55 -9.54
CA SER A 115 -12.89 -10.66 -10.07
C SER A 115 -13.66 -9.33 -10.01
N ASP A 116 -13.28 -8.46 -9.08
CA ASP A 116 -13.83 -7.11 -8.94
C ASP A 116 -12.82 -6.08 -9.48
N GLU A 117 -13.21 -5.32 -10.50
CA GLU A 117 -12.37 -4.30 -11.13
C GLU A 117 -12.13 -3.08 -10.21
N SER A 118 -12.87 -2.95 -9.10
CA SER A 118 -12.72 -1.83 -8.16
C SER A 118 -11.29 -1.72 -7.62
N TYR A 119 -10.59 -2.84 -7.41
CA TYR A 119 -9.20 -2.85 -6.98
C TYR A 119 -8.27 -2.19 -8.01
N HIS A 120 -8.44 -2.52 -9.29
CA HIS A 120 -7.67 -1.91 -10.38
C HIS A 120 -8.00 -0.42 -10.52
N ASN A 121 -9.28 -0.06 -10.45
CA ASN A 121 -9.74 1.32 -10.58
C ASN A 121 -9.19 2.23 -9.46
N VAL A 122 -9.17 1.73 -8.22
CA VAL A 122 -8.54 2.44 -7.09
C VAL A 122 -7.04 2.62 -7.34
N ALA A 123 -6.34 1.56 -7.76
CA ALA A 123 -4.90 1.62 -7.99
C ALA A 123 -4.54 2.60 -9.12
N ILE A 124 -5.26 2.58 -10.23
CA ILE A 124 -5.10 3.54 -11.34
C ILE A 124 -5.30 4.97 -10.84
N ARG A 125 -6.39 5.24 -10.12
CA ARG A 125 -6.70 6.59 -9.63
C ARG A 125 -5.61 7.15 -8.71
N LEU A 126 -5.10 6.33 -7.78
CA LEU A 126 -4.02 6.74 -6.88
C LEU A 126 -2.71 6.95 -7.64
N LEU A 127 -2.39 6.08 -8.60
CA LEU A 127 -1.21 6.22 -9.46
C LEU A 127 -1.30 7.51 -10.29
N GLU A 128 -2.38 7.75 -11.02
CA GLU A 128 -2.57 8.95 -11.85
C GLU A 128 -2.30 10.24 -11.07
N LYS A 129 -2.85 10.34 -9.85
CA LYS A 129 -2.62 11.49 -8.98
C LYS A 129 -1.17 11.60 -8.51
N ALA A 130 -0.50 10.47 -8.27
CA ALA A 130 0.91 10.44 -7.88
C ALA A 130 1.86 10.75 -9.05
N LEU A 131 1.54 10.34 -10.28
CA LEU A 131 2.39 10.49 -11.47
C LEU A 131 2.72 11.95 -11.80
N PHE A 132 1.85 12.90 -11.45
CA PHE A 132 2.14 14.33 -11.58
C PHE A 132 3.43 14.75 -10.85
N ASN A 133 3.83 14.00 -9.82
CA ASN A 133 5.03 14.27 -9.03
C ASN A 133 6.22 13.39 -9.36
N VAL A 134 6.07 12.35 -10.20
CA VAL A 134 7.18 11.45 -10.55
C VAL A 134 8.33 12.19 -11.23
N LYS A 135 8.02 13.21 -12.06
CA LYS A 135 9.03 14.08 -12.68
C LYS A 135 9.79 14.98 -11.69
N LYS A 136 9.37 15.05 -10.42
CA LYS A 136 9.95 15.89 -9.37
C LYS A 136 10.76 15.09 -8.34
N LEU A 137 10.91 13.78 -8.52
CA LEU A 137 11.71 12.94 -7.63
C LEU A 137 13.19 13.06 -8.01
N TYR A 138 14.05 13.22 -7.00
CA TYR A 138 15.49 13.44 -7.20
C TYR A 138 16.35 12.23 -6.80
N SER A 139 15.80 11.20 -6.15
CA SER A 139 16.58 10.03 -5.72
C SER A 139 16.41 8.78 -6.59
N LEU A 140 17.56 8.15 -6.86
CA LEU A 140 17.73 6.88 -7.59
C LEU A 140 16.96 5.69 -6.96
N ARG A 141 16.60 5.77 -5.67
CA ARG A 141 15.78 4.74 -4.99
C ARG A 141 14.29 4.86 -5.32
N GLY A 142 13.79 6.06 -5.57
CA GLY A 142 12.43 6.29 -6.06
C GLY A 142 12.24 5.79 -7.50
N GLU A 143 13.27 5.91 -8.34
CA GLU A 143 13.27 5.43 -9.73
C GLU A 143 13.33 3.89 -9.83
N GLY A 144 14.11 3.23 -8.96
CA GLY A 144 14.33 1.78 -9.03
C GLY A 144 13.09 0.92 -8.72
N LEU A 145 12.16 1.41 -7.90
CA LEU A 145 10.90 0.72 -7.57
C LEU A 145 9.83 0.87 -8.67
N PHE A 146 10.11 1.66 -9.71
CA PHE A 146 9.16 2.02 -10.75
C PHE A 146 9.22 1.09 -11.99
N ILE A 147 10.27 0.27 -12.11
CA ILE A 147 10.65 -0.41 -13.37
C ILE A 147 10.47 -1.93 -13.19
N ASN A 148 9.37 -2.54 -13.63
CA ASN A 148 9.42 -3.24 -14.93
C ASN A 148 8.04 -3.51 -15.59
N ARG A 149 6.90 -3.17 -14.96
CA ARG A 149 5.56 -3.37 -15.58
C ARG A 149 4.54 -2.25 -15.32
N THR A 150 4.68 -1.48 -14.24
CA THR A 150 3.88 -0.26 -14.04
C THR A 150 4.16 0.75 -15.16
N PHE A 151 5.42 0.89 -15.55
CA PHE A 151 5.83 1.69 -16.71
C PHE A 151 5.20 1.19 -18.02
N SER A 152 5.17 -0.12 -18.26
CA SER A 152 4.56 -0.70 -19.46
C SER A 152 3.04 -0.47 -19.51
N TYR A 153 2.33 -0.57 -18.38
CA TYR A 153 0.90 -0.28 -18.30
C TYR A 153 0.60 1.21 -18.57
N LEU A 154 1.44 2.11 -18.05
CA LEU A 154 1.30 3.56 -18.24
C LEU A 154 1.67 3.98 -19.68
N GLN A 155 2.70 3.37 -20.28
CA GLN A 155 3.13 3.64 -21.65
C GLN A 155 2.14 3.10 -22.70
N PHE A 156 1.44 1.98 -22.40
CA PHE A 156 0.43 1.41 -23.31
C PHE A 156 -0.85 2.26 -23.43
N ARG A 157 -1.10 3.18 -22.48
CA ARG A 157 -2.20 4.15 -22.56
C ARG A 157 -1.78 5.57 -22.97
N GLY A 158 -0.53 5.75 -23.39
CA GLY A 158 -0.07 7.00 -24.01
C GLY A 158 0.13 8.17 -23.04
N PHE A 159 0.71 7.91 -21.87
CA PHE A 159 1.20 8.94 -20.95
C PHE A 159 2.72 9.09 -21.01
#